data_AF-A0A1F9X123-F1
#
_entry.id   AF-A0A1F9X123-F1
#
_cell.length_a   1.000
_cell.length_b   1.000
_cell.length_c   1.000
_cell.angle_alpha   90.00
_cell.angle_beta   90.00
_cell.angle_gamma   90.00
#
_symmetry.space_group_name_H-M   'P 1'
#
loop_
_entity.id
_entity.type
_entity.pdbx_description
1 polymer ?
#
loop_
_entity_poly.entity_id
_entity_poly.type
_entity_poly.pdbx_seq_one_letter_code
_entity_poly.pdbx_strand_id
1 'polypeptide(L)'
;MNSGKARKIIILTLGWVFLIVGILGLVLPFIQGILCMVIGFYLLSKESAYINKLLHKVSLKIKQLFPGFHAKATAVKEKAQRFADNLFKFRSFLFAVLIISFTAAAHSAQEFEHGNMGITFGYPSVGFRYFQSDTMAIEPRVQSDQGLMVAGFRGYRYFYGYSADNVFLISGFDMEYIQYDSPDSTGTGYMGAFFMGIEYFFSDKFALQLDTGPGYLRLQDKDVNVFDETMFFSVNAGLNWYFR
;
A
#
# COMPACT_ATOMS: atom_id res chain seq x y z
N MET A 1 38.33 4.48 5.58
CA MET A 1 37.45 5.68 5.57
C MET A 1 36.56 5.62 6.80
N ASN A 2 36.59 6.61 7.70
CA ASN A 2 35.76 6.59 8.93
C ASN A 2 34.27 6.48 8.57
N SER A 3 33.60 5.43 9.03
CA SER A 3 32.21 5.08 8.70
C SER A 3 31.23 6.25 8.92
N GLY A 4 31.48 7.08 9.93
CA GLY A 4 30.68 8.28 10.20
C GLY A 4 30.77 9.38 9.12
N LYS A 5 31.94 9.57 8.49
CA LYS A 5 32.10 10.57 7.42
C LYS A 5 31.39 10.14 6.13
N ALA A 6 31.47 8.86 5.80
CA ALA A 6 30.80 8.29 4.63
C ALA A 6 29.27 8.40 4.74
N ARG A 7 28.72 8.04 5.90
CA ARG A 7 27.29 8.16 6.19
C ARG A 7 26.79 9.60 6.03
N LYS A 8 27.55 10.57 6.55
CA LYS A 8 27.21 11.99 6.45
C LYS A 8 27.14 12.48 5.00
N ILE A 9 28.12 12.08 4.17
CA ILE A 9 28.16 12.44 2.75
C ILE A 9 26.95 11.85 2.03
N ILE A 10 26.63 10.58 2.27
CA ILE A 10 25.49 9.91 1.64
C ILE A 10 24.16 10.60 1.98
N ILE A 11 23.93 10.93 3.25
CA ILE A 11 22.70 11.61 3.70
C ILE A 11 22.58 13.00 3.09
N LEU A 12 23.68 13.76 3.03
CA LEU A 12 23.70 15.08 2.42
C LEU A 12 23.42 15.01 0.92
N THR A 13 24.07 14.10 0.20
CA THR A 13 23.87 13.90 -1.24
C THR A 13 22.42 13.52 -1.52
N LEU A 14 21.86 12.55 -0.78
CA LEU A 14 20.46 12.15 -0.90
C LEU A 14 19.52 13.33 -0.64
N GLY A 15 19.74 14.10 0.42
CA GLY A 15 18.91 15.25 0.77
C GLY A 15 18.84 16.30 -0.34
N TRP A 16 19.97 16.59 -0.99
CA TRP A 16 20.02 17.50 -2.15
C TRP A 16 19.33 16.93 -3.39
N VAL A 17 19.52 15.64 -3.68
CA VAL A 17 18.84 14.98 -4.81
C VAL A 17 17.32 15.05 -4.62
N PHE A 18 16.81 14.73 -3.43
CA PHE A 18 15.37 14.82 -3.13
C PHE A 18 14.82 16.25 -3.25
N LEU A 19 15.60 17.27 -2.90
CA LEU A 19 15.21 18.67 -3.10
C LEU A 19 15.10 19.03 -4.58
N ILE A 20 16.10 18.69 -5.39
CA ILE A 20 16.11 18.98 -6.82
C ILE A 20 14.95 18.27 -7.51
N VAL A 21 14.77 16.98 -7.24
CA VAL A 21 13.64 16.19 -7.75
C VAL A 21 12.31 16.76 -7.27
N GLY A 22 12.21 17.21 -6.03
CA GLY A 22 11.00 17.83 -5.50
C GLY A 22 10.63 19.14 -6.19
N ILE A 23 11.62 19.99 -6.50
CA ILE A 23 11.41 21.23 -7.26
C ILE A 23 10.94 20.92 -8.68
N LEU A 24 11.57 19.97 -9.36
CA LEU A 24 11.13 19.51 -10.69
C LEU A 24 9.73 18.88 -10.62
N GLY A 25 9.45 18.16 -9.54
CA GLY A 25 8.16 17.55 -9.24
C GLY A 25 7.03 18.54 -8.99
N LEU A 26 7.30 19.82 -8.71
CA LEU A 26 6.25 20.84 -8.67
C LEU A 26 5.66 21.15 -10.05
N VAL A 27 6.42 20.87 -11.11
CA VAL A 27 6.02 21.08 -12.51
C VAL A 27 5.45 19.80 -13.12
N LEU A 28 5.79 18.62 -12.56
CA LEU A 28 5.38 17.32 -13.08
C LEU A 28 4.15 16.77 -12.33
N PRO A 29 3.03 16.46 -13.01
CA PRO A 29 1.76 16.08 -12.36
C PRO A 29 1.80 14.72 -11.63
N PHE A 30 2.82 13.88 -11.87
CA PHE A 30 2.92 12.54 -11.32
C PHE A 30 3.77 12.43 -10.04
N ILE A 31 4.63 13.41 -9.76
CA ILE A 31 5.51 13.41 -8.59
C ILE A 31 4.98 14.43 -7.60
N GLN A 32 4.62 14.01 -6.38
CA GLN A 32 4.26 14.96 -5.32
C GLN A 32 5.50 15.77 -4.90
N GLY A 33 5.82 16.83 -5.64
CA GLY A 33 7.04 17.62 -5.46
C GLY A 33 7.20 18.14 -4.03
N ILE A 34 6.09 18.51 -3.40
CA ILE A 34 6.04 18.92 -1.99
C ILE A 34 6.55 17.80 -1.06
N LEU A 35 6.16 16.55 -1.29
CA LEU A 35 6.58 15.42 -0.46
C LEU A 35 8.10 15.16 -0.60
N CYS A 36 8.62 15.17 -1.83
CA CYS A 36 10.06 15.03 -2.08
C CYS A 36 10.87 16.16 -1.42
N MET A 37 10.39 17.40 -1.49
CA MET A 37 11.05 18.53 -0.81
C MET A 37 11.05 18.37 0.71
N VAL A 38 9.94 17.95 1.32
CA VAL A 38 9.86 17.70 2.76
C VAL A 38 10.84 16.63 3.20
N ILE A 39 10.95 15.52 2.45
CA ILE A 39 11.92 14.45 2.73
C ILE A 39 13.35 14.97 2.58
N GLY A 40 13.65 15.72 1.52
CA GLY A 40 14.97 16.32 1.29
C GLY A 40 15.39 17.27 2.42
N PHE A 41 14.50 18.19 2.81
CA PHE A 41 14.74 19.07 3.95
C PHE A 41 14.91 18.31 5.27
N TYR A 42 14.11 17.26 5.51
CA TYR A 42 14.25 16.42 6.70
C TYR A 42 15.61 15.71 6.75
N LEU A 43 16.06 15.11 5.65
CA LEU A 43 17.37 14.46 5.56
C LEU A 43 18.51 15.45 5.82
N LEU A 44 18.44 16.63 5.19
CA LEU A 44 19.45 17.68 5.38
C LEU A 44 19.46 18.25 6.81
N SER A 45 18.30 18.29 7.48
CA SER A 45 18.17 18.82 8.84
C SER A 45 18.90 18.00 9.91
N LYS A 46 19.11 16.70 9.66
CA LYS A 46 19.80 15.81 10.61
C LYS A 46 21.30 16.07 10.68
N GLU A 47 21.89 16.59 9.60
CA GLU A 47 23.35 16.74 9.48
C GLU A 47 23.81 18.21 9.44
N SER A 48 22.90 19.15 9.13
CA SER A 48 23.21 20.58 9.05
C SER A 48 22.55 21.37 10.18
N ALA A 49 23.38 21.83 11.13
CA ALA A 49 22.95 22.72 12.20
C ALA A 49 22.32 24.03 11.67
N TYR A 50 22.73 24.47 10.47
CA TYR A 50 22.15 25.65 9.81
C TYR A 50 20.72 25.39 9.35
N ILE A 51 20.46 24.25 8.70
CA ILE A 51 19.13 23.88 8.20
C ILE A 51 18.17 23.64 9.36
N ASN A 52 18.66 23.05 10.46
CA ASN A 52 17.85 22.90 11.67
C ASN A 52 17.44 24.27 12.25
N LYS A 53 18.36 25.23 12.36
CA LYS A 53 18.04 26.61 12.78
C LYS A 53 17.05 27.29 11.83
N LEU A 54 17.16 27.08 10.52
CA LEU A 54 16.24 27.62 9.53
C LEU A 54 14.83 27.02 9.68
N LEU A 55 14.73 25.70 9.81
CA LEU A 55 13.47 25.00 10.05
C LEU A 55 12.83 25.42 11.36
N HIS A 56 13.61 25.65 12.41
CA HIS A 56 13.10 26.16 13.68
C HIS A 56 12.53 27.58 13.53
N LYS A 57 13.21 28.47 12.81
CA LYS A 57 12.70 29.84 12.54
C LYS A 57 11.42 29.81 11.70
N VAL A 58 11.38 28.97 10.67
CA VAL A 58 10.20 28.80 9.81
C VAL A 58 9.04 28.21 10.60
N SER A 59 9.28 27.17 11.41
CA SER A 59 8.29 26.55 12.27
C SER A 59 7.69 27.55 13.27
N LEU A 60 8.53 28.38 13.91
CA LEU A 60 8.06 29.43 14.81
C LEU A 60 7.20 30.48 14.09
N LYS A 61 7.60 30.90 12.88
CA LYS A 61 6.80 31.85 12.07
C LYS A 61 5.46 31.24 11.64
N ILE A 62 5.44 29.99 11.19
CA ILE A 62 4.20 29.28 10.82
C ILE A 62 3.28 29.13 12.05
N LYS A 63 3.85 28.83 13.22
CA LYS A 63 3.09 28.74 14.48
C LYS A 63 2.41 30.06 14.86
N GLN A 64 3.07 31.19 14.60
CA GLN A 64 2.52 32.53 14.85
C GLN A 64 1.47 32.92 13.81
N LEU A 65 1.66 32.55 12.53
CA LEU A 65 0.76 32.91 11.44
C LEU A 65 -0.51 32.05 11.39
N PHE A 66 -0.43 30.79 11.85
CA PHE A 66 -1.53 29.83 11.78
C PHE A 66 -1.67 29.02 13.09
N PRO A 67 -2.14 29.62 14.20
CA PRO A 67 -2.25 28.95 15.50
C PRO A 67 -3.18 27.72 15.47
N GLY A 68 -4.26 27.75 14.66
CA GLY A 68 -5.16 26.60 14.45
C GLY A 68 -4.53 25.45 13.65
N PHE A 69 -3.51 25.73 12.82
CA PHE A 69 -2.78 24.71 12.07
C PHE A 69 -1.87 23.89 12.98
N HIS A 70 -1.30 24.48 14.03
CA HIS A 70 -0.41 23.76 14.93
C HIS A 70 -1.15 22.67 15.73
N ALA A 71 -2.39 22.94 16.18
CA ALA A 71 -3.22 21.94 16.86
C ALA A 71 -3.62 20.78 15.94
N LYS A 72 -4.00 21.09 14.69
CA LYS A 72 -4.29 20.07 13.67
C LYS A 72 -3.02 19.32 13.24
N ALA A 73 -1.89 19.99 13.09
CA ALA A 73 -0.61 19.38 12.70
C ALA A 73 -0.04 18.49 13.82
N THR A 74 -0.21 18.83 15.10
CA THR A 74 0.15 17.92 16.20
C THR A 74 -0.75 16.70 16.23
N ALA A 75 -2.06 16.86 16.02
CA ALA A 75 -2.98 15.72 15.93
C ALA A 75 -2.68 14.81 14.73
N VAL A 76 -2.35 15.39 13.56
CA VAL A 76 -1.90 14.66 12.37
C VAL A 76 -0.55 14.00 12.60
N LYS A 77 0.38 14.68 13.28
CA LYS A 77 1.69 14.10 13.63
C LYS A 77 1.52 12.92 14.60
N GLU A 78 0.66 13.02 15.60
CA GLU A 78 0.36 11.92 16.51
C GLU A 78 -0.33 10.74 15.80
N LYS A 79 -1.28 11.00 14.90
CA LYS A 79 -1.88 9.96 14.05
C LYS A 79 -0.85 9.32 13.12
N ALA A 80 -0.01 10.12 12.45
CA ALA A 80 1.03 9.65 11.56
C ALA A 80 2.13 8.88 12.31
N GLN A 81 2.43 9.26 13.55
CA GLN A 81 3.42 8.59 14.38
C GLN A 81 2.88 7.28 14.94
N ARG A 82 1.61 7.22 15.37
CA ARG A 82 0.93 5.94 15.70
C ARG A 82 0.83 5.02 14.48
N PHE A 83 0.52 5.57 13.31
CA PHE A 83 0.50 4.81 12.05
C PHE A 83 1.90 4.30 11.70
N ALA A 84 2.95 5.13 11.82
CA ALA A 84 4.33 4.75 11.59
C ALA A 84 4.82 3.69 12.58
N ASP A 85 4.45 3.77 13.85
CA ASP A 85 4.80 2.79 14.89
C ASP A 85 4.10 1.44 14.63
N ASN A 86 2.84 1.47 14.21
CA ASN A 86 2.10 0.27 13.78
C ASN A 86 2.69 -0.31 12.49
N LEU A 87 3.07 0.54 11.53
CA LEU A 87 3.74 0.13 10.29
C LEU A 87 5.14 -0.44 10.57
N PHE A 88 5.87 0.07 11.56
CA PHE A 88 7.19 -0.43 11.94
C PHE A 88 7.12 -1.81 12.62
N LYS A 89 6.11 -2.02 13.49
CA LYS A 89 5.79 -3.35 14.05
C LYS A 89 5.39 -4.33 12.95
N PHE A 90 4.59 -3.89 11.99
CA PHE A 90 4.18 -4.68 10.82
C PHE A 90 5.36 -5.01 9.90
N ARG A 91 6.31 -4.09 9.69
CA ARG A 91 7.53 -4.31 8.89
C ARG A 91 8.48 -5.32 9.52
N SER A 92 8.66 -5.30 10.84
CA SER A 92 9.49 -6.29 11.54
C SER A 92 8.89 -7.70 11.46
N PHE A 93 7.55 -7.80 11.50
CA PHE A 93 6.84 -9.06 11.28
C PHE A 93 6.95 -9.53 9.82
N LEU A 94 6.71 -8.65 8.85
CA LEU A 94 6.85 -8.95 7.41
C LEU A 94 8.28 -9.35 7.04
N PHE A 95 9.30 -8.71 7.63
CA PHE A 95 10.70 -9.05 7.36
C PHE A 95 11.08 -10.41 7.97
N ALA A 96 10.57 -10.75 9.16
CA ALA A 96 10.74 -12.08 9.74
C ALA A 96 10.03 -13.16 8.91
N VAL A 97 8.81 -12.89 8.44
CA VAL A 97 8.08 -13.78 7.52
C VAL A 97 8.85 -13.92 6.20
N LEU A 98 9.32 -12.83 5.58
CA LEU A 98 10.12 -12.87 4.36
C LEU A 98 11.40 -13.69 4.50
N ILE A 99 12.13 -13.56 5.62
CA ILE A 99 13.36 -14.34 5.87
C ILE A 99 13.04 -15.83 6.02
N ILE A 100 11.99 -16.18 6.78
CA ILE A 100 11.56 -17.58 6.97
C ILE A 100 11.10 -18.16 5.63
N SER A 101 10.34 -17.40 4.84
CA SER A 101 9.86 -17.82 3.54
C SER A 101 10.99 -17.90 2.49
N PHE A 102 12.06 -17.10 2.59
CA PHE A 102 13.21 -17.17 1.68
C PHE A 102 14.08 -18.41 1.94
N THR A 103 14.14 -18.90 3.18
CA THR A 103 14.84 -20.15 3.52
C THR A 103 14.09 -21.42 3.11
N ALA A 104 12.78 -21.34 2.88
CA ALA A 104 11.94 -22.46 2.45
C ALA A 104 11.88 -22.62 0.91
N ALA A 105 12.48 -21.69 0.15
CA ALA A 105 12.32 -21.56 -1.30
C ALA A 105 13.04 -22.62 -2.16
N ALA A 106 13.75 -23.56 -1.55
CA ALA A 106 14.31 -24.70 -2.27
C ALA A 106 13.36 -25.87 -2.08
N HIS A 107 12.33 -26.02 -2.92
CA HIS A 107 11.75 -27.29 -3.38
C HIS A 107 10.52 -27.01 -4.29
N SER A 108 10.49 -27.74 -5.41
CA SER A 108 9.42 -27.97 -6.42
C SER A 108 8.79 -26.81 -7.19
N ALA A 109 8.91 -26.88 -8.53
CA ALA A 109 8.08 -26.16 -9.48
C ALA A 109 6.60 -26.58 -9.30
N GLN A 110 5.76 -25.59 -9.03
CA GLN A 110 4.40 -25.81 -8.57
C GLN A 110 3.40 -25.63 -9.72
N GLU A 111 2.76 -26.73 -10.17
CA GLU A 111 1.67 -26.64 -11.14
C GLU A 111 0.34 -26.34 -10.40
N PHE A 112 -0.45 -25.40 -10.94
CA PHE A 112 -1.81 -25.17 -10.47
C PHE A 112 -2.75 -26.08 -11.26
N GLU A 113 -3.18 -27.20 -10.67
CA GLU A 113 -4.18 -28.03 -11.32
C GLU A 113 -5.58 -27.37 -11.29
N HIS A 114 -6.33 -27.52 -12.38
CA HIS A 114 -7.74 -27.18 -12.46
C HIS A 114 -8.55 -27.78 -11.29
N GLY A 115 -9.45 -26.98 -10.70
CA GLY A 115 -10.30 -27.43 -9.59
C GLY A 115 -9.73 -27.17 -8.20
N ASN A 116 -8.48 -26.68 -8.11
CA ASN A 116 -7.91 -26.25 -6.84
C ASN A 116 -8.69 -25.07 -6.25
N MET A 117 -8.73 -25.04 -4.91
CA MET A 117 -9.44 -24.02 -4.13
C MET A 117 -8.52 -23.40 -3.09
N GLY A 118 -8.86 -22.24 -2.57
CA GLY A 118 -8.13 -21.63 -1.46
C GLY A 118 -8.91 -20.55 -0.74
N ILE A 119 -8.40 -20.15 0.42
CA ILE A 119 -8.88 -19.01 1.19
C ILE A 119 -7.82 -17.92 1.16
N THR A 120 -8.23 -16.70 0.84
CA THR A 120 -7.39 -15.51 0.85
C THR A 120 -7.72 -14.69 2.09
N PHE A 121 -6.70 -14.42 2.91
CA PHE A 121 -6.75 -13.50 4.03
C PHE A 121 -6.05 -12.20 3.62
N GLY A 122 -6.83 -11.24 3.12
CA GLY A 122 -6.41 -9.85 2.97
C GLY A 122 -6.75 -9.08 4.23
N TYR A 123 -6.07 -7.96 4.50
CA TYR A 123 -6.52 -7.06 5.57
C TYR A 123 -7.28 -5.89 4.94
N PRO A 124 -8.60 -5.71 5.22
CA PRO A 124 -9.50 -6.48 6.10
C PRO A 124 -10.52 -7.37 5.33
N SER A 125 -10.07 -8.11 4.32
CA SER A 125 -10.93 -8.94 3.45
C SER A 125 -10.70 -10.45 3.63
N VAL A 126 -11.76 -11.25 3.56
CA VAL A 126 -11.65 -12.69 3.36
C VAL A 126 -12.21 -13.05 2.00
N GLY A 127 -11.45 -13.85 1.25
CA GLY A 127 -11.80 -14.31 -0.09
C GLY A 127 -11.76 -15.82 -0.20
N PHE A 128 -12.53 -16.36 -1.14
CA PHE A 128 -12.49 -17.76 -1.50
C PHE A 128 -12.09 -17.90 -2.96
N ARG A 129 -10.91 -18.46 -3.24
CA ARG A 129 -10.35 -18.57 -4.59
C ARG A 129 -10.64 -19.93 -5.20
N TYR A 130 -11.07 -19.95 -6.46
CA TYR A 130 -11.30 -21.15 -7.25
C TYR A 130 -10.59 -21.04 -8.61
N PHE A 131 -9.77 -22.05 -8.94
CA PHE A 131 -9.05 -22.10 -10.22
C PHE A 131 -9.93 -22.75 -11.30
N GLN A 132 -10.36 -21.94 -12.26
CA GLN A 132 -11.09 -22.40 -13.44
C GLN A 132 -10.16 -23.03 -14.50
N SER A 133 -8.87 -22.71 -14.45
CA SER A 133 -7.82 -23.36 -15.24
C SER A 133 -6.48 -23.08 -14.57
N ASP A 134 -5.41 -23.66 -15.10
CA ASP A 134 -4.05 -23.43 -14.60
C ASP A 134 -3.64 -21.96 -14.69
N THR A 135 -4.31 -21.15 -15.53
CA THR A 135 -3.98 -19.73 -15.75
C THR A 135 -5.04 -18.76 -15.25
N MET A 136 -6.20 -19.23 -14.78
CA MET A 136 -7.32 -18.36 -14.42
C MET A 136 -7.97 -18.80 -13.11
N ALA A 137 -8.21 -17.82 -12.23
CA ALA A 137 -8.95 -18.03 -11.01
C ALA A 137 -10.01 -16.94 -10.80
N ILE A 138 -11.06 -17.27 -10.05
CA ILE A 138 -12.06 -16.33 -9.56
C ILE A 138 -12.07 -16.36 -8.04
N GLU A 139 -12.35 -15.21 -7.41
CA GLU A 139 -12.38 -15.09 -5.96
C GLU A 139 -13.52 -14.17 -5.51
N PRO A 140 -14.69 -14.68 -5.12
CA PRO A 140 -15.63 -13.92 -4.31
C PRO A 140 -14.96 -13.48 -2.99
N ARG A 141 -15.21 -12.23 -2.60
CA ARG A 141 -14.62 -11.62 -1.39
C ARG A 141 -15.65 -10.83 -0.61
N VAL A 142 -15.44 -10.79 0.69
CA VAL A 142 -16.15 -9.92 1.63
C VAL A 142 -15.16 -9.23 2.54
N GLN A 143 -15.45 -7.98 2.86
CA GLN A 143 -14.70 -7.14 3.78
C GLN A 143 -15.70 -6.38 4.65
N SER A 144 -15.36 -6.22 5.92
CA SER A 144 -16.17 -5.46 6.87
C SER A 144 -15.27 -4.69 7.82
N ASP A 145 -15.48 -3.38 7.92
CA ASP A 145 -14.75 -2.50 8.83
C ASP A 145 -15.60 -1.29 9.23
N GLN A 146 -15.82 -1.06 10.53
CA GLN A 146 -16.46 0.15 11.09
C GLN A 146 -17.63 0.75 10.28
N GLY A 147 -18.67 -0.04 9.99
CA GLY A 147 -19.85 0.42 9.25
C GLY A 147 -19.69 0.40 7.72
N LEU A 148 -18.52 0.04 7.21
CA LEU A 148 -18.25 -0.28 5.82
C LEU A 148 -18.39 -1.79 5.62
N MET A 149 -19.27 -2.21 4.71
CA MET A 149 -19.35 -3.56 4.18
C MET A 149 -19.01 -3.51 2.70
N VAL A 150 -18.08 -4.35 2.27
CA VAL A 150 -17.69 -4.49 0.87
C VAL A 150 -17.85 -5.95 0.47
N ALA A 151 -18.54 -6.21 -0.63
CA ALA A 151 -18.73 -7.54 -1.18
C ALA A 151 -18.51 -7.50 -2.68
N GLY A 152 -17.72 -8.43 -3.20
CA GLY A 152 -17.34 -8.39 -4.59
C GLY A 152 -16.71 -9.68 -5.07
N PHE A 153 -16.10 -9.60 -6.23
CA PHE A 153 -15.31 -10.69 -6.76
C PHE A 153 -14.09 -10.17 -7.50
N ARG A 154 -13.06 -11.00 -7.53
CA ARG A 154 -11.80 -10.72 -8.21
C ARG A 154 -11.53 -11.80 -9.25
N GLY A 155 -11.14 -11.39 -10.45
CA GLY A 155 -10.70 -12.28 -11.52
C GLY A 155 -9.19 -12.23 -11.68
N TYR A 156 -8.55 -13.39 -11.81
CA TYR A 156 -7.09 -13.53 -11.92
C TYR A 156 -6.67 -14.16 -13.25
N ARG A 157 -5.53 -13.68 -13.76
CA ARG A 157 -4.74 -14.28 -14.83
C ARG A 157 -3.31 -14.49 -14.33
N TYR A 158 -2.86 -15.74 -14.29
CA TYR A 158 -1.50 -16.14 -13.94
C TYR A 158 -0.63 -16.21 -15.21
N PHE A 159 0.61 -15.72 -15.13
CA PHE A 159 1.58 -15.78 -16.22
C PHE A 159 2.75 -16.70 -15.88
N TYR A 160 2.92 -17.75 -16.68
CA TYR A 160 3.96 -18.79 -16.50
C TYR A 160 5.33 -18.44 -17.11
N GLY A 161 5.59 -17.18 -17.45
CA GLY A 161 6.69 -16.81 -18.34
C GLY A 161 8.04 -16.49 -17.68
N TYR A 162 8.12 -16.35 -16.35
CA TYR A 162 9.35 -15.84 -15.70
C TYR A 162 9.50 -16.23 -14.22
N SER A 163 8.77 -17.24 -13.75
CA SER A 163 8.76 -17.58 -12.34
C SER A 163 9.92 -18.53 -12.01
N ALA A 164 10.83 -18.07 -11.15
CA ALA A 164 11.50 -19.00 -10.24
C ALA A 164 10.42 -19.86 -9.57
N ASP A 165 10.70 -21.14 -9.29
CA ASP A 165 9.74 -22.23 -8.98
C ASP A 165 8.54 -21.89 -8.05
N ASN A 166 8.62 -20.80 -7.30
CA ASN A 166 7.69 -20.36 -6.27
C ASN A 166 7.11 -18.93 -6.44
N VAL A 167 7.42 -18.17 -7.51
CA VAL A 167 6.99 -16.75 -7.65
C VAL A 167 6.15 -16.51 -8.90
N PHE A 168 4.84 -16.41 -8.79
CA PHE A 168 3.95 -16.18 -9.93
C PHE A 168 3.68 -14.70 -10.18
N LEU A 169 3.71 -14.29 -11.44
CA LEU A 169 3.17 -12.99 -11.86
C LEU A 169 1.67 -13.12 -12.06
N ILE A 170 0.91 -12.19 -11.48
CA ILE A 170 -0.54 -12.14 -11.58
C ILE A 170 -1.01 -10.81 -12.15
N SER A 171 -2.11 -10.84 -12.90
CA SER A 171 -2.90 -9.65 -13.22
C SER A 171 -4.37 -9.97 -13.12
N GLY A 172 -5.21 -8.95 -13.08
CA GLY A 172 -6.64 -9.19 -12.98
C GLY A 172 -7.45 -7.93 -12.85
N PHE A 173 -8.70 -8.14 -12.44
CA PHE A 173 -9.66 -7.09 -12.19
C PHE A 173 -10.46 -7.38 -10.93
N ASP A 174 -10.99 -6.31 -10.34
CA ASP A 174 -11.77 -6.29 -9.11
C ASP A 174 -13.10 -5.61 -9.38
N MET A 175 -14.19 -6.18 -8.87
CA MET A 175 -15.52 -5.57 -8.94
C MET A 175 -16.21 -5.75 -7.59
N GLU A 176 -16.51 -4.64 -6.93
CA GLU A 176 -17.04 -4.65 -5.57
C GLU A 176 -18.25 -3.73 -5.44
N TYR A 177 -19.21 -4.20 -4.64
CA TYR A 177 -20.31 -3.40 -4.12
C TYR A 177 -19.97 -2.95 -2.70
N ILE A 178 -20.16 -1.66 -2.46
CA ILE A 178 -19.84 -1.01 -1.19
C ILE A 178 -21.16 -0.58 -0.54
N GLN A 179 -21.29 -0.87 0.73
CA GLN A 179 -22.31 -0.30 1.60
C GLN A 179 -21.60 0.35 2.78
N TYR A 180 -21.93 1.61 3.07
CA TYR A 180 -21.33 2.32 4.18
C TYR A 180 -22.41 2.97 5.05
N ASP A 181 -22.19 2.93 6.34
CA ASP A 181 -23.04 3.49 7.38
C ASP A 181 -22.15 4.19 8.40
N SER A 182 -22.13 5.52 8.34
CA SER A 182 -21.36 6.38 9.24
C SER A 182 -22.28 7.41 9.89
N PRO A 183 -21.91 7.99 11.05
CA PRO A 183 -22.74 9.00 11.72
C PRO A 183 -23.09 10.22 10.86
N ASP A 184 -22.24 10.55 9.88
CA ASP A 184 -22.37 11.73 9.04
C ASP A 184 -22.99 11.44 7.66
N SER A 185 -23.00 10.17 7.22
CA SER A 185 -23.40 9.79 5.86
C SER A 185 -23.63 8.28 5.75
N THR A 186 -24.70 7.89 5.06
CA THR A 186 -24.99 6.49 4.73
C THR A 186 -25.22 6.35 3.23
N GLY A 187 -24.81 5.23 2.66
CA GLY A 187 -24.85 5.09 1.22
C GLY A 187 -24.42 3.76 0.68
N THR A 188 -24.36 3.72 -0.64
CA THR A 188 -23.94 2.55 -1.40
C THR A 188 -23.02 2.98 -2.53
N GLY A 189 -22.25 2.07 -3.08
CA GLY A 189 -21.34 2.38 -4.15
C GLY A 189 -20.84 1.16 -4.89
N TYR A 190 -20.07 1.42 -5.92
CA TYR A 190 -19.40 0.41 -6.71
C TYR A 190 -17.94 0.79 -6.88
N MET A 191 -17.09 -0.22 -6.84
CA MET A 191 -15.67 -0.08 -7.12
C MET A 191 -15.26 -1.05 -8.21
N GLY A 192 -14.48 -0.56 -9.16
CA GLY A 192 -13.84 -1.38 -10.19
C GLY A 192 -12.36 -1.09 -10.21
N ALA A 193 -11.51 -2.11 -10.26
CA ALA A 193 -10.06 -1.91 -10.37
C ALA A 193 -9.42 -2.91 -11.31
N PHE A 194 -8.28 -2.52 -11.90
CA PHE A 194 -7.34 -3.45 -12.52
C PHE A 194 -6.12 -3.56 -11.62
N PHE A 195 -5.49 -4.73 -11.60
CA PHE A 195 -4.28 -4.92 -10.82
C PHE A 195 -3.26 -5.78 -11.56
N MET A 196 -2.00 -5.58 -11.18
CA MET A 196 -0.91 -6.48 -11.44
C MET A 196 -0.13 -6.71 -10.15
N GLY A 197 0.46 -7.89 -10.01
CA GLY A 197 1.11 -8.26 -8.76
C GLY A 197 1.96 -9.50 -8.87
N ILE A 198 2.39 -9.95 -7.71
CA ILE A 198 3.16 -11.17 -7.52
C ILE A 198 2.47 -12.02 -6.45
N GLU A 199 2.61 -13.33 -6.61
CA GLU A 199 2.24 -14.31 -5.60
C GLU A 199 3.42 -15.23 -5.33
N TYR A 200 3.87 -15.29 -4.08
CA TYR A 200 5.03 -16.04 -3.66
C TYR A 200 4.63 -17.20 -2.75
N PHE A 201 4.81 -18.42 -3.23
CA PHE A 201 4.59 -19.66 -2.49
C PHE A 201 5.78 -19.95 -1.61
N PHE A 202 5.55 -20.06 -0.30
CA PHE A 202 6.57 -20.48 0.66
C PHE A 202 6.30 -21.88 1.21
N SER A 203 5.22 -22.51 0.73
CA SER A 203 4.94 -23.93 0.82
C SER A 203 3.91 -24.31 -0.25
N ASP A 204 3.64 -25.61 -0.39
CA ASP A 204 2.64 -26.14 -1.33
C ASP A 204 1.21 -25.63 -1.07
N LYS A 205 0.97 -25.11 0.15
CA LYS A 205 -0.36 -24.68 0.62
C LYS A 205 -0.44 -23.20 0.93
N PHE A 206 0.67 -22.49 1.10
CA PHE A 206 0.64 -21.10 1.54
C PHE A 206 1.40 -20.17 0.60
N ALA A 207 0.79 -19.04 0.27
CA ALA A 207 1.40 -18.00 -0.55
C ALA A 207 1.16 -16.60 0.01
N LEU A 208 2.15 -15.72 -0.19
CA LEU A 208 2.02 -14.28 0.03
C LEU A 208 1.72 -13.58 -1.29
N GLN A 209 0.70 -12.75 -1.31
CA GLN A 209 0.30 -11.97 -2.46
C GLN A 209 0.59 -10.49 -2.21
N LEU A 210 1.12 -9.82 -3.24
CA LEU A 210 1.26 -8.38 -3.29
C LEU A 210 0.83 -7.89 -4.66
N ASP A 211 -0.20 -7.05 -4.72
CA ASP A 211 -0.70 -6.49 -5.97
C ASP A 211 -0.98 -4.99 -5.86
N THR A 212 -1.00 -4.34 -7.02
CA THR A 212 -1.26 -2.91 -7.12
C THR A 212 -1.88 -2.57 -8.46
N GLY A 213 -2.69 -1.51 -8.48
CA GLY A 213 -3.21 -0.98 -9.72
C GLY A 213 -4.26 0.10 -9.57
N PRO A 214 -4.63 0.74 -10.68
CA PRO A 214 -5.60 1.81 -10.71
C PRO A 214 -7.02 1.27 -10.53
N GLY A 215 -7.86 2.08 -9.89
CA GLY A 215 -9.26 1.80 -9.71
C GLY A 215 -10.13 3.05 -9.84
N TYR A 216 -11.42 2.79 -9.97
CA TYR A 216 -12.50 3.75 -10.04
C TYR A 216 -13.51 3.45 -8.94
N LEU A 217 -13.86 4.47 -8.17
CA LEU A 217 -14.80 4.39 -7.07
C LEU A 217 -15.96 5.34 -7.34
N ARG A 218 -17.19 4.83 -7.22
CA ARG A 218 -18.40 5.63 -7.27
C ARG A 218 -19.24 5.38 -6.02
N LEU A 219 -19.46 6.42 -5.23
CA LEU A 219 -20.32 6.39 -4.05
C LEU A 219 -21.59 7.19 -4.32
N GLN A 220 -22.69 6.77 -3.71
CA GLN A 220 -23.97 7.46 -3.71
C GLN A 220 -24.46 7.58 -2.26
N ASP A 221 -24.59 8.82 -1.81
CA ASP A 221 -25.17 9.15 -0.51
C ASP A 221 -26.70 9.05 -0.60
N LYS A 222 -27.32 8.34 0.35
CA LYS A 222 -28.76 8.13 0.39
C LYS A 222 -29.55 9.38 0.75
N ASP A 223 -28.99 10.24 1.58
CA ASP A 223 -29.69 11.38 2.17
C ASP A 223 -29.70 12.58 1.23
N VAL A 224 -28.57 12.83 0.56
CA VAL A 224 -28.44 13.99 -0.36
C VAL A 224 -28.55 13.62 -1.84
N ASN A 225 -28.61 12.33 -2.18
CA ASN A 225 -28.61 11.83 -3.56
C ASN A 225 -27.48 12.43 -4.44
N VAL A 226 -26.33 12.64 -3.81
CA VAL A 226 -25.11 13.14 -4.47
C VAL A 226 -24.22 11.95 -4.80
N PHE A 227 -23.69 11.95 -6.02
CA PHE A 227 -22.67 11.01 -6.45
C PHE A 227 -21.28 11.61 -6.22
N ASP A 228 -20.38 10.81 -5.65
CA ASP A 228 -18.95 11.11 -5.60
C ASP A 228 -18.19 10.06 -6.41
N GLU A 229 -17.33 10.53 -7.32
CA GLU A 229 -16.61 9.70 -8.27
C GLU A 229 -15.13 10.04 -8.21
N THR A 230 -14.28 9.04 -8.00
CA THR A 230 -12.85 9.26 -7.86
C THR A 230 -12.02 8.13 -8.45
N MET A 231 -10.88 8.51 -9.05
CA MET A 231 -9.83 7.58 -9.46
C MET A 231 -8.87 7.38 -8.28
N PHE A 232 -8.50 6.14 -8.01
CA PHE A 232 -7.56 5.82 -6.94
C PHE A 232 -6.53 4.80 -7.42
N PHE A 233 -5.51 4.59 -6.60
CA PHE A 233 -4.49 3.56 -6.81
C PHE A 233 -4.43 2.69 -5.57
N SER A 234 -4.57 1.38 -5.73
CA SER A 234 -4.60 0.42 -4.63
C SER A 234 -3.27 -0.30 -4.50
N VAL A 235 -2.95 -0.70 -3.27
CA VAL A 235 -1.86 -1.64 -2.96
C VAL A 235 -2.45 -2.63 -1.96
N ASN A 236 -2.47 -3.91 -2.34
CA ASN A 236 -3.04 -4.97 -1.52
C ASN A 236 -1.96 -5.98 -1.16
N ALA A 237 -2.01 -6.47 0.07
CA ALA A 237 -1.23 -7.60 0.53
C ALA A 237 -2.16 -8.66 1.11
N GLY A 238 -1.91 -9.93 0.82
CA GLY A 238 -2.72 -11.04 1.28
C GLY A 238 -1.91 -12.29 1.59
N LEU A 239 -2.46 -13.15 2.44
CA LEU A 239 -1.99 -14.51 2.68
C LEU A 239 -3.01 -15.48 2.12
N ASN A 240 -2.59 -16.35 1.20
CA ASN A 240 -3.43 -17.35 0.57
C ASN A 240 -3.14 -18.73 1.17
N TRP A 241 -4.19 -19.48 1.45
CA TRP A 241 -4.15 -20.87 1.90
C TRP A 241 -4.90 -21.76 0.90
N TYR A 242 -4.17 -22.61 0.18
CA TYR A 242 -4.69 -23.50 -0.85
C TYR A 242 -5.02 -24.90 -0.32
N PHE A 243 -6.18 -25.40 -0.74
CA PHE A 243 -6.63 -26.77 -0.58
C PHE A 243 -6.27 -27.52 -1.86
N ARG A 244 -5.22 -28.32 -1.76
CA ARG A 244 -4.80 -29.31 -2.75
C ARG A 244 -5.03 -30.68 -2.15
#